data_AF-A0A2T3M7J5-F1
#
_entry.id   AF-A0A2T3M7J5-F1
#
_cell.length_a   1.000
_cell.length_b   1.000
_cell.length_c   1.000
_cell.angle_alpha   90.00
_cell.angle_beta   90.00
_cell.angle_gamma   90.00
#
_symmetry.space_group_name_H-M   'P 1'
#
loop_
_entity.id
_entity.type
_entity.pdbx_description
1 polymer ?
#
loop_
_entity_poly.entity_id
_entity_poly.type
_entity_poly.pdbx_seq_one_letter_code
_entity_poly.pdbx_strand_id
1 'polypeptide(L)'
;MKILCYGGLLLFHSPLLASINPTISHHFYQEIPHTQRTLQQSLNKMMNSPIKAEDYCNDDTCKTHITQPGLSRYANDPGALKNDSVRQLSANSEASNIKKGFDTRTKQPVNPNDPAYARAKGIMDNSYEISHGLSSKYYHCQTGEECQYQQVTRQCSRPTSATPACILNAYPIRKEKQPRIASVRLQGSTTQIPLPPGKITKLDIPPLTTPVDIIPDLFACRRPSRAMPIDIVVNGRVMGRAQGRMRLTITPHATCAIQFETPATSVTLSPAMPLPALTIQLQPYRGALNALGHGPLTIYSEQDTWVMGWRNNCAAPRECRQVREVCVEGAQTRTISGIEVFLPCWKKARTYQCQYPDTCQALLTGTSPTRCTAQRHQCKTVLFGQCVEDDITLACETQQCTQTQLTCGEQSFCLDGSCYAGKTQKSDTFHSSVSALAGLGQAAKSLTSSPYRIFTGKPAFCDKKPIGFSDCCADSGWGQNTGLAQCSAQEKGLAQAKEKGLTIELGQFCAERVLGVCIRKKKGYCLFDSKMARIIQQQGRPQLGLPFGSAKSPQCQGLTPEQIQQLNFSNIHFGEFYNDLKKSMRLPDMNEVQRRIENKYKDAGRAQP
;
A
#
# COMPACT_ATOMS: atom_id res chain seq x y z
N MET A 1 24.86 -43.05 51.93
CA MET A 1 26.26 -42.72 52.27
C MET A 1 26.94 -42.23 50.99
N LYS A 2 27.78 -41.19 51.03
CA LYS A 2 28.56 -40.70 49.87
C LYS A 2 29.99 -41.26 49.95
N ILE A 3 30.79 -40.99 48.91
CA ILE A 3 32.25 -41.27 48.81
C ILE A 3 32.52 -42.80 48.68
N LEU A 4 33.34 -43.35 47.78
CA LEU A 4 34.39 -42.83 46.88
C LEU A 4 34.11 -43.17 45.40
N CYS A 5 34.66 -42.36 44.48
CA CYS A 5 34.95 -42.79 43.11
C CYS A 5 36.43 -42.54 42.81
N TYR A 6 37.00 -43.48 42.05
CA TYR A 6 38.42 -43.65 41.74
C TYR A 6 39.23 -42.37 41.44
N GLY A 7 40.40 -42.29 42.06
CA GLY A 7 41.59 -41.65 41.50
C GLY A 7 42.74 -42.65 41.59
N GLY A 8 43.42 -42.93 40.46
CA GLY A 8 44.47 -43.96 40.38
C GLY A 8 44.73 -44.40 38.95
N LEU A 9 45.60 -43.66 38.25
CA LEU A 9 46.04 -43.97 36.89
C LEU A 9 47.46 -44.55 36.94
N LEU A 10 47.75 -45.54 36.08
CA LEU A 10 49.08 -46.21 35.92
C LEU A 10 49.44 -47.11 37.13
N LEU A 11 50.10 -48.27 37.00
CA LEU A 11 51.10 -48.71 36.01
C LEU A 11 50.88 -50.17 35.54
N PHE A 12 51.47 -50.51 34.38
CA PHE A 12 51.65 -51.90 33.91
C PHE A 12 53.05 -52.42 34.25
N HIS A 13 53.14 -53.66 34.74
CA HIS A 13 54.13 -54.74 34.50
C HIS A 13 54.32 -55.63 35.75
N SER A 14 54.48 -56.94 35.52
CA SER A 14 54.67 -58.00 36.53
C SER A 14 56.17 -58.44 36.58
N PRO A 15 56.58 -59.44 37.39
CA PRO A 15 55.96 -60.08 38.57
C PRO A 15 56.91 -60.14 39.80
N LEU A 16 56.44 -60.66 40.96
CA LEU A 16 57.14 -61.60 41.88
C LEU A 16 56.48 -61.67 43.27
N LEU A 17 56.26 -62.90 43.79
CA LEU A 17 56.13 -63.33 45.21
C LEU A 17 55.07 -62.63 46.13
N ALA A 18 54.59 -63.20 47.24
CA ALA A 18 54.27 -64.58 47.67
C ALA A 18 53.57 -64.49 49.05
N SER A 19 52.73 -65.47 49.43
CA SER A 19 51.84 -65.47 50.63
C SER A 19 50.72 -64.41 50.57
N ILE A 20 49.50 -64.59 51.11
CA ILE A 20 48.82 -65.62 51.92
C ILE A 20 47.35 -65.74 51.37
N ASN A 21 46.44 -66.67 51.67
CA ASN A 21 46.29 -67.76 52.66
C ASN A 21 45.42 -68.89 52.03
N PRO A 22 45.66 -70.21 52.23
CA PRO A 22 45.07 -71.27 51.39
C PRO A 22 43.54 -71.50 51.49
N THR A 23 42.88 -71.13 52.59
CA THR A 23 41.56 -71.69 52.93
C THR A 23 40.39 -71.26 52.04
N ILE A 24 40.49 -70.11 51.36
CA ILE A 24 39.36 -69.52 50.60
C ILE A 24 39.10 -70.25 49.28
N SER A 25 40.14 -70.80 48.63
CA SER A 25 40.02 -71.40 47.29
C SER A 25 39.13 -72.65 47.27
N HIS A 26 39.08 -73.40 48.37
CA HIS A 26 38.48 -74.74 48.39
C HIS A 26 36.95 -74.76 48.52
N HIS A 27 36.34 -73.70 49.05
CA HIS A 27 34.87 -73.55 49.12
C HIS A 27 34.27 -72.98 47.84
N PHE A 28 35.05 -72.24 47.04
CA PHE A 28 34.52 -71.47 45.91
C PHE A 28 34.08 -72.32 44.71
N TYR A 29 34.57 -73.57 44.60
CA TYR A 29 34.40 -74.40 43.39
C TYR A 29 33.32 -75.49 43.47
N GLN A 30 32.59 -75.65 44.58
CA GLN A 30 31.61 -76.74 44.74
C GLN A 30 30.13 -76.30 44.80
N GLU A 31 29.83 -75.07 45.26
CA GLU A 31 28.45 -74.56 45.40
C GLU A 31 27.79 -74.09 44.08
N ILE A 32 28.61 -73.67 43.10
CA ILE A 32 28.15 -72.98 41.88
C ILE A 32 27.21 -73.85 40.99
N PRO A 33 27.48 -75.14 40.73
CA PRO A 33 26.65 -75.91 39.78
C PRO A 33 25.20 -76.14 40.24
N HIS A 34 24.94 -76.20 41.55
CA HIS A 34 23.60 -76.41 42.10
C HIS A 34 22.79 -75.12 42.19
N THR A 35 23.40 -74.03 42.64
CA THR A 35 22.77 -72.70 42.63
C THR A 35 22.41 -72.27 41.21
N GLN A 36 23.31 -72.46 40.25
CA GLN A 36 23.09 -72.05 38.85
C GLN A 36 21.92 -72.81 38.19
N ARG A 37 21.79 -74.14 38.38
CA ARG A 37 20.62 -74.90 37.86
C ARG A 37 19.31 -74.48 38.51
N THR A 38 19.32 -74.22 39.81
CA THR A 38 18.12 -73.83 40.57
C THR A 38 17.64 -72.43 40.16
N LEU A 39 18.59 -71.50 39.92
CA LEU A 39 18.33 -70.21 39.28
C LEU A 39 17.80 -70.38 37.85
N GLN A 40 18.41 -71.22 37.01
CA GLN A 40 17.94 -71.45 35.64
C GLN A 40 16.50 -71.98 35.59
N GLN A 41 16.14 -72.92 36.48
CA GLN A 41 14.78 -73.46 36.55
C GLN A 41 13.75 -72.45 37.06
N SER A 42 14.10 -71.64 38.07
CA SER A 42 13.22 -70.60 38.60
C SER A 42 13.07 -69.40 37.64
N LEU A 43 14.13 -69.01 36.94
CA LEU A 43 14.08 -68.04 35.82
C LEU A 43 13.21 -68.55 34.68
N ASN A 44 13.37 -69.80 34.24
CA ASN A 44 12.52 -70.37 33.18
C ASN A 44 11.05 -70.47 33.61
N LYS A 45 10.76 -70.70 34.90
CA LYS A 45 9.39 -70.69 35.44
C LYS A 45 8.79 -69.28 35.51
N MET A 46 9.62 -68.25 35.76
CA MET A 46 9.23 -66.83 35.69
C MET A 46 9.03 -66.34 34.25
N MET A 47 9.92 -66.69 33.31
CA MET A 47 9.86 -66.20 31.93
C MET A 47 8.75 -66.85 31.08
N ASN A 48 8.29 -68.05 31.44
CA ASN A 48 7.24 -68.76 30.70
C ASN A 48 5.82 -68.59 31.28
N SER A 49 5.64 -67.72 32.29
CA SER A 49 4.32 -67.33 32.79
C SER A 49 4.08 -65.86 32.45
N PRO A 50 2.99 -65.48 31.75
CA PRO A 50 2.68 -64.08 31.50
C PRO A 50 2.30 -63.40 32.83
N ILE A 51 3.19 -62.55 33.33
CA ILE A 51 2.97 -61.78 34.56
C ILE A 51 1.70 -60.95 34.39
N LYS A 52 0.76 -61.12 35.31
CA LYS A 52 -0.53 -60.42 35.31
C LYS A 52 -0.45 -59.14 36.14
N ALA A 53 -1.41 -58.24 35.95
CA ALA A 53 -1.48 -57.02 36.76
C ALA A 53 -1.75 -57.36 38.25
N GLU A 54 -2.53 -58.42 38.50
CA GLU A 54 -2.83 -58.96 39.83
C GLU A 54 -1.60 -59.47 40.60
N ASP A 55 -0.53 -59.88 39.91
CA ASP A 55 0.69 -60.44 40.54
C ASP A 55 1.53 -59.37 41.26
N TYR A 56 1.24 -58.08 41.01
CA TYR A 56 1.86 -56.93 41.68
C TYR A 56 1.08 -56.43 42.92
N CYS A 57 0.05 -57.17 43.36
CA CYS A 57 -0.80 -56.77 44.48
C CYS A 57 -0.47 -57.48 45.80
N ASN A 58 -0.11 -56.68 46.81
CA ASN A 58 0.20 -57.16 48.16
C ASN A 58 -1.03 -57.67 48.94
N ASP A 59 -2.25 -57.33 48.51
CA ASP A 59 -3.51 -57.74 49.13
C ASP A 59 -4.64 -57.92 48.09
N ASP A 60 -5.76 -58.51 48.52
CA ASP A 60 -6.92 -58.72 47.64
C ASP A 60 -7.70 -57.41 47.37
N THR A 61 -7.55 -56.39 48.22
CA THR A 61 -8.08 -55.03 47.98
C THR A 61 -7.45 -54.42 46.73
N CYS A 62 -6.13 -54.55 46.57
CA CYS A 62 -5.41 -54.14 45.36
C CYS A 62 -5.87 -54.92 44.12
N LYS A 63 -6.03 -56.26 44.21
CA LYS A 63 -6.51 -57.09 43.09
C LYS A 63 -7.92 -56.67 42.66
N THR A 64 -8.77 -56.36 43.63
CA THR A 64 -10.12 -55.80 43.41
C THR A 64 -10.05 -54.42 42.74
N HIS A 65 -9.10 -53.55 43.13
CA HIS A 65 -8.90 -52.26 42.47
C HIS A 65 -8.24 -52.31 41.09
N ILE A 66 -7.49 -53.37 40.75
CA ILE A 66 -6.97 -53.56 39.39
C ILE A 66 -8.08 -54.09 38.46
N THR A 67 -8.89 -55.03 38.93
CA THR A 67 -9.98 -55.64 38.16
C THR A 67 -11.24 -54.76 38.09
N GLN A 68 -11.51 -53.97 39.14
CA GLN A 68 -12.56 -52.96 39.24
C GLN A 68 -12.00 -51.66 39.83
N PRO A 69 -11.25 -50.85 39.04
CA PRO A 69 -10.77 -49.55 39.51
C PRO A 69 -11.96 -48.66 39.89
N GLY A 70 -11.80 -47.83 40.93
CA GLY A 70 -12.90 -47.01 41.46
C GLY A 70 -13.53 -46.01 40.48
N LEU A 71 -12.88 -45.78 39.32
CA LEU A 71 -13.39 -44.99 38.20
C LEU A 71 -14.26 -45.79 37.22
N SER A 72 -14.29 -47.12 37.31
CA SER A 72 -15.09 -48.01 36.44
C SER A 72 -16.60 -47.75 36.56
N ARG A 73 -17.07 -47.29 37.73
CA ARG A 73 -18.45 -46.77 37.94
C ARG A 73 -18.85 -45.64 36.97
N TYR A 74 -17.88 -44.92 36.40
CA TYR A 74 -18.10 -43.87 35.40
C TYR A 74 -17.90 -44.34 33.95
N ALA A 75 -17.40 -45.56 33.73
CA ALA A 75 -17.10 -46.06 32.39
C ALA A 75 -18.38 -46.19 31.55
N ASN A 76 -19.48 -46.62 32.16
CA ASN A 76 -20.77 -46.83 31.48
C ASN A 76 -21.92 -45.95 32.00
N ASP A 77 -21.71 -45.17 33.08
CA ASP A 77 -22.68 -44.18 33.59
C ASP A 77 -22.10 -42.75 33.59
N PRO A 78 -22.40 -41.94 32.56
CA PRO A 78 -22.04 -40.52 32.52
C PRO A 78 -22.81 -39.66 33.55
N GLY A 79 -23.98 -40.14 34.00
CA GLY A 79 -24.79 -39.51 35.03
C GLY A 79 -24.13 -39.62 36.40
N ALA A 80 -23.58 -40.78 36.75
CA ALA A 80 -22.82 -40.97 37.99
C ALA A 80 -21.65 -39.97 38.10
N LEU A 81 -20.91 -39.72 37.02
CA LEU A 81 -19.80 -38.77 37.04
C LEU A 81 -20.27 -37.33 37.23
N LYS A 82 -21.33 -36.91 36.51
CA LYS A 82 -21.95 -35.58 36.66
C LYS A 82 -22.50 -35.38 38.07
N ASN A 83 -23.21 -36.38 38.59
CA ASN A 83 -23.85 -36.32 39.90
C ASN A 83 -22.82 -36.26 41.02
N ASP A 84 -21.73 -37.04 40.94
CA ASP A 84 -20.67 -36.97 41.94
C ASP A 84 -19.83 -35.70 41.80
N SER A 85 -19.60 -35.15 40.60
CA SER A 85 -18.91 -33.86 40.45
C SER A 85 -19.72 -32.70 41.06
N VAL A 86 -21.05 -32.71 40.91
CA VAL A 86 -21.94 -31.73 41.56
C VAL A 86 -21.97 -31.94 43.08
N ARG A 87 -22.05 -33.20 43.54
CA ARG A 87 -22.01 -33.54 44.98
C ARG A 87 -20.70 -33.09 45.62
N GLN A 88 -19.55 -33.41 45.02
CA GLN A 88 -18.23 -32.98 45.48
C GLN A 88 -18.12 -31.45 45.48
N LEU A 89 -18.58 -30.74 44.45
CA LEU A 89 -18.60 -29.28 44.42
C LEU A 89 -19.41 -28.65 45.58
N SER A 90 -20.42 -29.37 46.11
CA SER A 90 -21.21 -28.94 47.27
C SER A 90 -20.69 -29.40 48.64
N ALA A 91 -19.96 -30.51 48.70
CA ALA A 91 -19.61 -31.19 49.95
C ALA A 91 -18.11 -31.18 50.30
N ASN A 92 -17.22 -30.99 49.32
CA ASN A 92 -15.78 -30.89 49.54
C ASN A 92 -15.41 -29.48 50.06
N SER A 93 -14.62 -29.43 51.13
CA SER A 93 -14.22 -28.18 51.79
C SER A 93 -13.39 -27.26 50.90
N GLU A 94 -12.51 -27.81 50.05
CA GLU A 94 -11.62 -27.04 49.18
C GLU A 94 -12.42 -26.43 48.01
N ALA A 95 -13.31 -27.22 47.39
CA ALA A 95 -14.23 -26.78 46.36
C ALA A 95 -15.24 -25.75 46.90
N SER A 96 -15.74 -25.94 48.12
CA SER A 96 -16.60 -24.98 48.82
C SER A 96 -15.85 -23.68 49.12
N ASN A 97 -14.59 -23.73 49.55
CA ASN A 97 -13.74 -22.55 49.75
C ASN A 97 -13.44 -21.82 48.43
N ILE A 98 -13.18 -22.54 47.33
CA ILE A 98 -13.00 -21.95 45.99
C ILE A 98 -14.30 -21.29 45.51
N LYS A 99 -15.45 -21.95 45.66
CA LYS A 99 -16.77 -21.41 45.32
C LYS A 99 -17.07 -20.15 46.14
N LYS A 100 -16.93 -20.23 47.47
CA LYS A 100 -17.14 -19.12 48.40
C LYS A 100 -16.19 -17.96 48.08
N GLY A 101 -14.93 -18.24 47.74
CA GLY A 101 -13.99 -17.25 47.23
C GLY A 101 -14.44 -16.59 45.93
N PHE A 102 -15.02 -17.32 44.98
CA PHE A 102 -15.63 -16.77 43.77
C PHE A 102 -16.88 -15.91 44.05
N ASP A 103 -17.70 -16.33 45.02
CA ASP A 103 -18.92 -15.63 45.41
C ASP A 103 -18.65 -14.35 46.22
N THR A 104 -17.62 -14.34 47.09
CA THR A 104 -17.31 -13.22 48.00
C THR A 104 -16.14 -12.33 47.57
N ARG A 105 -15.34 -12.70 46.56
CA ARG A 105 -14.25 -11.85 46.07
C ARG A 105 -14.82 -10.56 45.49
N THR A 106 -14.37 -9.42 46.01
CA THR A 106 -14.69 -8.09 45.50
C THR A 106 -14.36 -8.04 44.01
N LYS A 107 -15.40 -7.91 43.17
CA LYS A 107 -15.28 -7.88 41.71
C LYS A 107 -14.67 -6.56 41.28
N GLN A 108 -13.35 -6.40 41.44
CA GLN A 108 -12.65 -5.22 40.99
C GLN A 108 -12.82 -5.07 39.47
N PRO A 109 -13.21 -3.88 38.97
CA PRO A 109 -13.32 -3.65 37.55
C PRO A 109 -11.93 -3.70 36.94
N VAL A 110 -11.68 -4.71 36.09
CA VAL A 110 -10.43 -4.82 35.33
C VAL A 110 -10.35 -3.62 34.40
N ASN A 111 -9.38 -2.74 34.61
CA ASN A 111 -9.12 -1.61 33.73
C ASN A 111 -8.64 -2.15 32.36
N PRO A 112 -9.40 -1.98 31.27
CA PRO A 112 -9.02 -2.54 29.96
C PRO A 112 -7.76 -1.88 29.37
N ASN A 113 -7.37 -0.71 29.90
CA ASN A 113 -6.21 0.07 29.49
C ASN A 113 -4.97 -0.18 30.37
N ASP A 114 -5.02 -1.15 31.28
CA ASP A 114 -3.88 -1.50 32.13
C ASP A 114 -2.76 -2.18 31.31
N PRO A 115 -1.50 -1.69 31.35
CA PRO A 115 -0.40 -2.28 30.61
C PRO A 115 -0.14 -3.76 30.95
N ALA A 116 -0.34 -4.19 32.20
CA ALA A 116 -0.17 -5.58 32.60
C ALA A 116 -1.30 -6.46 32.05
N TYR A 117 -2.52 -5.93 31.95
CA TYR A 117 -3.64 -6.64 31.30
C TYR A 117 -3.43 -6.79 29.79
N ALA A 118 -2.97 -5.72 29.11
CA ALA A 118 -2.61 -5.78 27.70
C ALA A 118 -1.48 -6.79 27.42
N ARG A 119 -0.45 -6.81 28.27
CA ARG A 119 0.66 -7.77 28.22
C ARG A 119 0.20 -9.22 28.42
N ALA A 120 -0.62 -9.47 29.45
CA ALA A 120 -1.17 -10.80 29.72
C ALA A 120 -2.01 -11.33 28.54
N LYS A 121 -2.80 -10.45 27.90
CA LYS A 121 -3.55 -10.79 26.68
C LYS A 121 -2.62 -11.14 25.51
N GLY A 122 -1.53 -10.39 25.30
CA GLY A 122 -0.55 -10.69 24.25
C GLY A 122 0.06 -12.09 24.39
N ILE A 123 0.43 -12.47 25.62
CA ILE A 123 0.93 -13.80 25.97
C ILE A 123 -0.14 -14.88 25.75
N MET A 124 -1.42 -14.60 26.07
CA MET A 124 -2.52 -15.53 25.78
C MET A 124 -2.77 -15.72 24.28
N ASP A 125 -2.76 -14.64 23.49
CA ASP A 125 -2.99 -14.69 22.04
C ASP A 125 -1.84 -15.40 21.28
N ASN A 126 -0.62 -15.42 21.84
CA ASN A 126 0.58 -16.10 21.31
C ASN A 126 0.93 -17.38 22.12
N SER A 127 -0.01 -17.90 22.90
CA SER A 127 0.27 -18.96 23.87
C SER A 127 0.66 -20.30 23.24
N TYR A 128 0.26 -20.57 22.00
CA TYR A 128 0.70 -21.76 21.27
C TYR A 128 2.20 -21.68 20.97
N GLU A 129 2.65 -20.58 20.38
CA GLU A 129 4.04 -20.33 20.01
C GLU A 129 4.95 -20.40 21.25
N ILE A 130 4.61 -19.64 22.30
CA ILE A 130 5.36 -19.57 23.56
C ILE A 130 5.44 -20.95 24.25
N SER A 131 4.33 -21.71 24.29
CA SER A 131 4.34 -23.05 24.91
C SER A 131 5.09 -24.12 24.11
N HIS A 132 5.35 -23.89 22.82
CA HIS A 132 6.05 -24.82 21.94
C HIS A 132 7.49 -24.37 21.58
N GLY A 133 8.01 -23.32 22.23
CA GLY A 133 9.37 -22.81 21.98
C GLY A 133 9.52 -22.01 20.67
N LEU A 134 8.41 -21.69 19.99
CA LEU A 134 8.40 -21.00 18.70
C LEU A 134 8.40 -19.49 18.90
N SER A 135 9.22 -18.77 18.14
CA SER A 135 9.18 -17.30 18.15
C SER A 135 8.07 -16.78 17.23
N SER A 136 7.29 -15.82 17.71
CA SER A 136 6.25 -15.12 16.93
C SER A 136 6.72 -13.72 16.48
N LYS A 137 5.83 -12.93 15.86
CA LYS A 137 6.08 -11.50 15.62
C LYS A 137 6.32 -10.73 16.93
N TYR A 138 5.67 -11.10 18.02
CA TYR A 138 5.62 -10.31 19.27
C TYR A 138 6.50 -10.89 20.39
N TYR A 139 6.90 -12.16 20.28
CA TYR A 139 7.59 -12.90 21.34
C TYR A 139 8.76 -13.69 20.75
N HIS A 140 10.00 -13.36 21.12
CA HIS A 140 11.21 -13.99 20.60
C HIS A 140 11.81 -14.96 21.63
N CYS A 141 11.33 -16.20 21.61
CA CYS A 141 11.72 -17.27 22.53
C CYS A 141 13.22 -17.63 22.54
N GLN A 142 13.99 -17.19 21.52
CA GLN A 142 15.44 -17.40 21.46
C GLN A 142 16.24 -16.30 22.17
N THR A 143 15.71 -15.07 22.24
CA THR A 143 16.39 -13.92 22.87
C THR A 143 15.79 -13.54 24.21
N GLY A 144 14.54 -13.92 24.50
CA GLY A 144 13.78 -13.49 25.68
C GLY A 144 13.07 -12.14 25.49
N GLU A 145 13.03 -11.62 24.27
CA GLU A 145 12.46 -10.30 23.96
C GLU A 145 10.94 -10.36 23.73
N GLU A 146 10.26 -9.31 24.21
CA GLU A 146 8.87 -9.01 23.89
C GLU A 146 8.81 -7.72 23.06
N CYS A 147 8.18 -7.78 21.89
CA CYS A 147 8.19 -6.72 20.90
C CYS A 147 6.79 -6.12 20.68
N GLN A 148 6.64 -4.84 21.00
CA GLN A 148 5.46 -4.04 20.67
C GLN A 148 5.63 -3.36 19.31
N TYR A 149 4.51 -3.11 18.64
CA TYR A 149 4.46 -2.48 17.31
C TYR A 149 3.47 -1.33 17.33
N GLN A 150 3.97 -0.12 17.14
CA GLN A 150 3.15 1.09 17.05
C GLN A 150 2.96 1.48 15.58
N GLN A 151 1.72 1.81 15.20
CA GLN A 151 1.41 2.37 13.89
C GLN A 151 1.49 3.90 13.97
N VAL A 152 2.31 4.49 13.11
CA VAL A 152 2.60 5.93 13.08
C VAL A 152 2.45 6.44 11.65
N THR A 153 1.55 7.39 11.44
CA THR A 153 1.41 8.07 10.15
C THR A 153 2.54 9.09 9.97
N ARG A 154 3.20 9.09 8.82
CA ARG A 154 4.20 10.10 8.43
C ARG A 154 3.82 10.74 7.10
N GLN A 155 4.30 11.95 6.87
CA GLN A 155 4.24 12.62 5.57
C GLN A 155 5.63 12.75 4.97
N CYS A 156 5.70 12.72 3.64
CA CYS A 156 6.89 12.99 2.85
C CYS A 156 6.48 13.44 1.45
N SER A 157 7.32 14.18 0.75
CA SER A 157 7.12 14.55 -0.65
C SER A 157 8.19 13.97 -1.58
N ARG A 158 7.82 13.78 -2.85
CA ARG A 158 8.70 13.34 -3.94
C ARG A 158 8.47 14.15 -5.22
N PRO A 159 9.47 14.29 -6.10
CA PRO A 159 9.25 14.78 -7.46
C PRO A 159 8.36 13.84 -8.29
N THR A 160 7.63 14.40 -9.25
CA THR A 160 6.99 13.62 -10.32
C THR A 160 7.88 13.63 -11.59
N SER A 161 7.54 12.80 -12.58
CA SER A 161 8.14 12.82 -13.91
C SER A 161 7.50 13.84 -14.88
N ALA A 162 6.66 14.76 -14.38
CA ALA A 162 5.92 15.70 -15.22
C ALA A 162 6.82 16.78 -15.84
N THR A 163 6.54 17.12 -17.10
CA THR A 163 7.20 18.20 -17.85
C THR A 163 6.19 19.29 -18.19
N PRO A 164 5.77 20.11 -17.19
CA PRO A 164 4.70 21.07 -17.36
C PRO A 164 5.05 22.13 -18.41
N ALA A 165 4.02 22.59 -19.13
CA ALA A 165 4.18 23.55 -20.20
C ALA A 165 3.12 24.65 -20.19
N CYS A 166 3.51 25.84 -20.63
CA CYS A 166 2.70 27.06 -20.63
C CYS A 166 2.79 27.78 -21.99
N ILE A 167 1.75 28.55 -22.34
CA ILE A 167 1.60 29.17 -23.67
C ILE A 167 1.72 30.69 -23.58
N LEU A 168 2.86 31.24 -24.03
CA LEU A 168 3.01 32.67 -24.25
C LEU A 168 2.29 33.05 -25.54
N ASN A 169 1.51 34.13 -25.48
CA ASN A 169 0.80 34.69 -26.62
C ASN A 169 1.46 36.03 -27.01
N ALA A 170 1.69 36.23 -28.30
CA ALA A 170 2.15 37.50 -28.82
C ALA A 170 1.07 38.59 -28.65
N TYR A 171 1.46 39.82 -28.31
CA TYR A 171 0.53 40.95 -28.15
C TYR A 171 1.17 42.29 -28.52
N PRO A 172 0.40 43.27 -28.99
CA PRO A 172 0.91 44.63 -29.22
C PRO A 172 1.23 45.32 -27.90
N ILE A 173 2.45 45.86 -27.76
CA ILE A 173 2.87 46.70 -26.62
C ILE A 173 2.50 48.16 -26.89
N ARG A 174 2.97 48.70 -28.02
CA ARG A 174 2.78 50.10 -28.42
C ARG A 174 2.75 50.21 -29.95
N LYS A 175 2.11 51.26 -30.46
CA LYS A 175 2.38 51.73 -31.82
C LYS A 175 3.75 52.41 -31.88
N GLU A 176 4.40 52.31 -33.03
CA GLU A 176 5.64 52.99 -33.35
C GLU A 176 5.60 53.42 -34.82
N LYS A 177 6.26 54.52 -35.18
CA LYS A 177 6.36 54.92 -36.58
C LYS A 177 7.52 54.19 -37.24
N GLN A 178 7.24 53.38 -38.25
CA GLN A 178 8.27 52.79 -39.09
C GLN A 178 8.54 53.74 -40.29
N PRO A 179 9.76 54.28 -40.44
CA PRO A 179 10.13 54.98 -41.66
C PRO A 179 10.25 53.97 -42.81
N ARG A 180 9.78 54.36 -43.98
CA ARG A 180 9.90 53.60 -45.24
C ARG A 180 10.45 54.52 -46.33
N ILE A 181 11.24 53.93 -47.21
CA ILE A 181 11.80 54.61 -48.39
C ILE A 181 11.36 53.79 -49.61
N ALA A 182 10.76 54.47 -50.58
CA ALA A 182 10.46 53.92 -51.90
C ALA A 182 11.12 54.79 -52.97
N SER A 183 11.35 54.25 -54.17
CA SER A 183 11.81 55.03 -55.31
C SER A 183 10.94 54.70 -56.54
N VAL A 184 10.45 55.73 -57.20
CA VAL A 184 9.62 55.62 -58.41
C VAL A 184 10.34 56.35 -59.54
N ARG A 185 10.50 55.71 -60.70
CA ARG A 185 11.23 56.29 -61.82
C ARG A 185 10.30 57.16 -62.66
N LEU A 186 10.55 58.47 -62.67
CA LEU A 186 9.86 59.42 -63.55
C LEU A 186 10.34 59.23 -64.99
N GLN A 187 9.40 59.27 -65.93
CA GLN A 187 9.62 59.14 -67.37
C GLN A 187 8.68 60.09 -68.13
N GLY A 188 8.96 61.39 -68.10
CA GLY A 188 8.08 62.42 -68.66
C GLY A 188 7.12 62.97 -67.61
N SER A 189 5.82 63.04 -67.93
CA SER A 189 4.82 63.77 -67.13
C SER A 189 4.78 63.38 -65.65
N THR A 190 4.88 64.36 -64.76
CA THR A 190 4.86 64.19 -63.30
C THR A 190 3.45 64.21 -62.71
N THR A 191 2.49 63.62 -63.42
CA THR A 191 1.06 63.57 -63.08
C THR A 191 0.64 62.17 -62.64
N GLN A 192 -0.18 62.06 -61.58
CA GLN A 192 -0.73 60.78 -61.08
C GLN A 192 0.32 59.71 -60.74
N ILE A 193 1.51 60.12 -60.26
CA ILE A 193 2.56 59.19 -59.84
C ILE A 193 2.05 58.38 -58.65
N PRO A 194 2.05 57.03 -58.68
CA PRO A 194 1.56 56.20 -57.59
C PRO A 194 2.49 56.28 -56.38
N LEU A 195 1.91 56.17 -55.18
CA LEU A 195 2.62 56.34 -53.92
C LEU A 195 2.54 55.09 -53.02
N PRO A 196 3.57 54.79 -52.22
CA PRO A 196 3.50 53.73 -51.22
C PRO A 196 2.52 54.09 -50.09
N PRO A 197 1.88 53.12 -49.43
CA PRO A 197 1.02 53.37 -48.29
C PRO A 197 1.80 54.01 -47.12
N GLY A 198 1.14 54.92 -46.40
CA GLY A 198 1.69 55.67 -45.28
C GLY A 198 1.36 57.17 -45.35
N LYS A 199 2.00 57.96 -44.49
CA LYS A 199 2.02 59.43 -44.56
C LYS A 199 3.38 59.87 -45.09
N ILE A 200 3.41 60.62 -46.18
CA ILE A 200 4.68 61.08 -46.77
C ILE A 200 5.24 62.23 -45.94
N THR A 201 6.53 62.15 -45.62
CA THR A 201 7.28 63.14 -44.83
C THR A 201 8.30 63.91 -45.65
N LYS A 202 8.90 63.30 -46.68
CA LYS A 202 9.88 63.95 -47.56
C LYS A 202 9.79 63.36 -48.98
N LEU A 203 10.02 64.20 -49.98
CA LEU A 203 10.21 63.81 -51.37
C LEU A 203 11.55 64.37 -51.85
N ASP A 204 12.41 63.51 -52.39
CA ASP A 204 13.60 63.90 -53.13
C ASP A 204 13.31 63.78 -54.63
N ILE A 205 13.12 64.94 -55.23
CA ILE A 205 12.63 65.13 -56.59
C ILE A 205 13.85 65.27 -57.52
N PRO A 206 13.95 64.53 -58.63
CA PRO A 206 15.03 64.67 -59.60
C PRO A 206 14.90 66.01 -60.35
N PRO A 207 15.85 66.40 -61.22
CA PRO A 207 15.70 67.60 -62.03
C PRO A 207 14.41 67.55 -62.85
N LEU A 208 13.67 68.66 -62.85
CA LEU A 208 12.40 68.80 -63.56
C LEU A 208 12.49 69.88 -64.63
N THR A 209 11.71 69.73 -65.68
CA THR A 209 11.48 70.76 -66.70
C THR A 209 9.99 70.96 -66.94
N THR A 210 9.56 72.10 -67.47
CA THR A 210 8.22 72.21 -68.07
C THR A 210 8.22 71.64 -69.50
N PRO A 211 7.05 71.36 -70.09
CA PRO A 211 6.88 71.44 -71.53
C PRO A 211 7.45 72.76 -72.08
N VAL A 212 7.86 72.73 -73.35
CA VAL A 212 8.29 73.94 -74.07
C VAL A 212 7.05 74.69 -74.53
N ASP A 213 6.96 75.97 -74.17
CA ASP A 213 5.93 76.90 -74.65
C ASP A 213 6.51 77.81 -75.75
N ILE A 214 5.69 78.25 -76.70
CA ILE A 214 6.12 79.03 -77.87
C ILE A 214 5.40 80.38 -77.89
N ILE A 215 6.17 81.45 -77.68
CA ILE A 215 5.67 82.82 -77.69
C ILE A 215 6.05 83.49 -79.04
N PRO A 216 5.12 84.20 -79.70
CA PRO A 216 5.38 84.86 -80.98
C PRO A 216 6.31 86.08 -80.88
N ASP A 217 6.69 86.51 -79.67
CA ASP A 217 7.62 87.61 -79.46
C ASP A 217 9.10 87.15 -79.53
N LEU A 218 9.75 87.48 -80.65
CA LEU A 218 11.20 87.31 -80.84
C LEU A 218 12.05 88.13 -79.86
N PHE A 219 11.57 89.29 -79.38
CA PHE A 219 12.36 90.17 -78.53
C PHE A 219 12.55 89.61 -77.11
N ALA A 220 11.59 88.83 -76.60
CA ALA A 220 11.75 88.05 -75.37
C ALA A 220 13.03 87.20 -75.38
N CYS A 221 13.30 86.47 -76.48
CA CYS A 221 14.47 85.60 -76.62
C CYS A 221 15.80 86.34 -76.90
N ARG A 222 15.81 87.67 -77.04
CA ARG A 222 17.07 88.45 -77.04
C ARG A 222 17.69 88.60 -75.65
N ARG A 223 17.00 88.16 -74.59
CA ARG A 223 17.50 88.17 -73.20
C ARG A 223 18.18 86.84 -72.87
N PRO A 224 19.27 86.82 -72.07
CA PRO A 224 19.93 85.59 -71.67
C PRO A 224 19.07 84.72 -70.73
N SER A 225 19.23 83.40 -70.81
CA SER A 225 18.56 82.42 -69.95
C SER A 225 19.00 82.56 -68.48
N ARG A 226 18.13 83.13 -67.64
CA ARG A 226 18.42 83.58 -66.26
C ARG A 226 18.02 82.58 -65.18
N ALA A 227 18.74 82.58 -64.06
CA ALA A 227 18.29 81.92 -62.84
C ALA A 227 17.08 82.68 -62.24
N MET A 228 16.18 81.96 -61.58
CA MET A 228 15.06 82.53 -60.81
C MET A 228 14.51 81.54 -59.78
N PRO A 229 13.91 82.02 -58.68
CA PRO A 229 13.12 81.15 -57.81
C PRO A 229 11.93 80.55 -58.58
N ILE A 230 11.69 79.26 -58.39
CA ILE A 230 10.53 78.53 -58.91
C ILE A 230 9.90 77.77 -57.74
N ASP A 231 8.60 77.96 -57.53
CA ASP A 231 7.86 77.25 -56.50
C ASP A 231 7.51 75.82 -56.94
N ILE A 232 7.79 74.86 -56.06
CA ILE A 232 7.52 73.44 -56.26
C ILE A 232 6.13 73.17 -55.71
N VAL A 233 5.19 72.89 -56.60
CA VAL A 233 3.79 72.63 -56.27
C VAL A 233 3.55 71.12 -56.26
N VAL A 234 3.00 70.60 -55.17
CA VAL A 234 2.62 69.19 -55.01
C VAL A 234 1.14 69.14 -54.68
N ASN A 235 0.35 68.45 -55.52
CA ASN A 235 -1.10 68.34 -55.37
C ASN A 235 -1.80 69.69 -55.10
N GLY A 236 -1.38 70.74 -55.82
CA GLY A 236 -1.92 72.10 -55.70
C GLY A 236 -1.42 72.94 -54.51
N ARG A 237 -0.47 72.43 -53.71
CA ARG A 237 0.15 73.17 -52.59
C ARG A 237 1.63 73.46 -52.87
N VAL A 238 2.08 74.69 -52.63
CA VAL A 238 3.52 75.03 -52.66
C VAL A 238 4.20 74.34 -51.47
N MET A 239 5.14 73.43 -51.75
CA MET A 239 5.86 72.65 -50.73
C MET A 239 7.32 73.08 -50.53
N GLY A 240 7.84 73.93 -51.42
CA GLY A 240 9.22 74.40 -51.39
C GLY A 240 9.53 75.28 -52.59
N ARG A 241 10.76 75.78 -52.67
CA ARG A 241 11.23 76.70 -53.70
C ARG A 241 12.64 76.31 -54.15
N ALA A 242 12.81 76.03 -55.44
CA ALA A 242 14.12 75.78 -56.04
C ALA A 242 14.69 77.07 -56.65
N GLN A 243 16.02 77.19 -56.68
CA GLN A 243 16.68 78.13 -57.60
C GLN A 243 16.76 77.45 -58.97
N GLY A 244 15.73 77.68 -59.78
CA GLY A 244 15.61 77.16 -61.13
C GLY A 244 16.17 78.11 -62.18
N ARG A 245 15.92 77.80 -63.44
CA ARG A 245 16.32 78.59 -64.60
C ARG A 245 15.14 78.77 -65.55
N MET A 246 14.95 80.00 -66.02
CA MET A 246 14.14 80.27 -67.22
C MET A 246 15.06 80.17 -68.43
N ARG A 247 14.85 79.13 -69.23
CA ARG A 247 15.53 78.89 -70.49
C ARG A 247 14.75 79.54 -71.62
N LEU A 248 15.45 80.32 -72.42
CA LEU A 248 14.97 80.98 -73.63
C LEU A 248 15.77 80.44 -74.81
N THR A 249 15.11 80.09 -75.92
CA THR A 249 15.78 79.56 -77.11
C THR A 249 15.02 79.98 -78.37
N ILE A 250 15.74 80.46 -79.38
CA ILE A 250 15.14 80.84 -80.67
C ILE A 250 14.86 79.55 -81.46
N THR A 251 13.64 79.40 -81.97
CA THR A 251 13.24 78.22 -82.77
C THR A 251 13.73 78.34 -84.22
N PRO A 252 13.77 77.23 -84.98
CA PRO A 252 14.05 77.26 -86.43
C PRO A 252 13.07 78.12 -87.25
N HIS A 253 11.88 78.41 -86.71
CA HIS A 253 10.85 79.26 -87.33
C HIS A 253 10.89 80.72 -86.86
N ALA A 254 11.98 81.14 -86.21
CA ALA A 254 12.14 82.48 -85.63
C ALA A 254 10.99 82.87 -84.68
N THR A 255 10.62 81.96 -83.77
CA THR A 255 9.78 82.25 -82.59
C THR A 255 10.59 82.04 -81.30
N CYS A 256 10.06 82.49 -80.16
CA CYS A 256 10.73 82.32 -78.87
C CYS A 256 10.17 81.12 -78.11
N ALA A 257 11.00 80.10 -77.89
CA ALA A 257 10.68 78.98 -77.02
C ALA A 257 11.08 79.30 -75.57
N ILE A 258 10.16 79.06 -74.63
CA ILE A 258 10.39 79.21 -73.19
C ILE A 258 10.23 77.85 -72.50
N GLN A 259 11.17 77.54 -71.62
CA GLN A 259 11.12 76.37 -70.75
C GLN A 259 11.63 76.74 -69.36
N PHE A 260 11.04 76.16 -68.31
CA PHE A 260 11.50 76.34 -66.93
C PHE A 260 12.13 75.04 -66.44
N GLU A 261 13.32 75.13 -65.87
CA GLU A 261 14.12 73.99 -65.41
C GLU A 261 14.44 74.15 -63.92
N THR A 262 14.37 73.08 -63.12
CA THR A 262 14.83 73.08 -61.72
C THR A 262 15.86 71.96 -61.47
N PRO A 263 16.89 72.21 -60.64
CA PRO A 263 17.79 71.15 -60.18
C PRO A 263 17.06 70.11 -59.33
N ALA A 264 17.74 68.99 -59.05
CA ALA A 264 17.28 68.03 -58.04
C ALA A 264 17.10 68.72 -56.68
N THR A 265 16.05 68.36 -55.95
CA THR A 265 15.60 69.14 -54.79
C THR A 265 14.80 68.30 -53.79
N SER A 266 14.92 68.62 -52.50
CA SER A 266 14.17 68.00 -51.41
C SER A 266 13.01 68.90 -50.98
N VAL A 267 11.81 68.33 -50.83
CA VAL A 267 10.67 69.00 -50.16
C VAL A 267 10.16 68.16 -48.98
N THR A 268 9.87 68.82 -47.87
CA THR A 268 9.40 68.20 -46.62
C THR A 268 7.92 68.47 -46.43
N LEU A 269 7.14 67.44 -46.12
CA LEU A 269 5.70 67.50 -45.91
C LEU A 269 5.43 67.61 -44.40
N SER A 270 5.13 68.82 -43.94
CA SER A 270 4.75 69.10 -42.55
C SER A 270 3.38 69.81 -42.50
N PRO A 271 2.35 69.21 -41.87
CA PRO A 271 2.30 67.84 -41.35
C PRO A 271 2.38 66.78 -42.46
N ALA A 272 2.80 65.56 -42.09
CA ALA A 272 2.93 64.44 -43.01
C ALA A 272 1.57 64.03 -43.60
N MET A 273 1.46 63.96 -44.93
CA MET A 273 0.17 63.82 -45.62
C MET A 273 -0.05 62.39 -46.16
N PRO A 274 -1.22 61.77 -45.94
CA PRO A 274 -1.62 60.56 -46.64
C PRO A 274 -2.08 60.94 -48.06
N LEU A 275 -1.29 60.56 -49.07
CA LEU A 275 -1.55 60.87 -50.47
C LEU A 275 -1.60 59.57 -51.28
N PRO A 276 -2.69 59.27 -52.02
CA PRO A 276 -2.77 58.05 -52.84
C PRO A 276 -2.02 58.20 -54.18
N ALA A 277 -1.91 59.42 -54.69
CA ALA A 277 -1.17 59.77 -55.90
C ALA A 277 -0.52 61.16 -55.77
N LEU A 278 0.53 61.38 -56.55
CA LEU A 278 1.31 62.61 -56.58
C LEU A 278 1.25 63.27 -57.96
N THR A 279 0.95 64.56 -57.98
CA THR A 279 1.15 65.44 -59.12
C THR A 279 2.12 66.54 -58.70
N ILE A 280 3.28 66.59 -59.36
CA ILE A 280 4.30 67.63 -59.17
C ILE A 280 4.17 68.64 -60.31
N GLN A 281 4.24 69.92 -59.97
CA GLN A 281 4.13 71.05 -60.88
C GLN A 281 5.18 72.11 -60.54
N LEU A 282 5.58 72.91 -61.53
CA LEU A 282 6.46 74.05 -61.36
C LEU A 282 5.68 75.35 -61.49
N GLN A 283 5.77 76.22 -60.50
CA GLN A 283 5.15 77.54 -60.50
C GLN A 283 6.23 78.64 -60.56
N PRO A 284 6.61 79.11 -61.77
CA PRO A 284 7.55 80.21 -61.93
C PRO A 284 6.90 81.60 -61.74
N TYR A 285 5.58 81.72 -61.93
CA TYR A 285 4.82 82.97 -61.87
C TYR A 285 3.46 82.76 -61.17
N ARG A 286 2.37 83.39 -61.63
CA ARG A 286 1.00 83.07 -61.19
C ARG A 286 0.49 81.87 -61.99
N GLY A 287 0.26 80.74 -61.32
CA GLY A 287 -0.22 79.49 -61.94
C GLY A 287 0.87 78.42 -61.98
N ALA A 288 0.47 77.16 -61.78
CA ALA A 288 1.35 76.00 -61.73
C ALA A 288 1.30 75.23 -63.06
N LEU A 289 2.48 74.95 -63.62
CA LEU A 289 2.65 74.23 -64.87
C LEU A 289 2.98 72.76 -64.59
N ASN A 290 2.38 71.84 -65.37
CA ASN A 290 2.76 70.42 -65.31
C ASN A 290 4.25 70.26 -65.64
N ALA A 291 4.94 69.41 -64.90
CA ALA A 291 6.36 69.17 -65.10
C ALA A 291 6.63 67.84 -65.82
N LEU A 292 7.85 67.73 -66.33
CA LEU A 292 8.45 66.59 -66.98
C LEU A 292 9.70 66.23 -66.18
N GLY A 293 9.81 64.96 -65.77
CA GLY A 293 10.92 64.47 -64.97
C GLY A 293 11.51 63.18 -65.54
N HIS A 294 12.83 63.06 -65.48
CA HIS A 294 13.55 61.84 -65.87
C HIS A 294 14.56 61.48 -64.77
N GLY A 295 14.29 60.40 -64.03
CA GLY A 295 15.13 59.97 -62.91
C GLY A 295 14.35 59.38 -61.74
N PRO A 296 15.02 58.99 -60.65
CA PRO A 296 14.36 58.51 -59.45
C PRO A 296 13.73 59.66 -58.65
N LEU A 297 12.43 59.56 -58.37
CA LEU A 297 11.76 60.25 -57.28
C LEU A 297 11.84 59.35 -56.05
N THR A 298 12.54 59.79 -55.00
CA THR A 298 12.64 59.04 -53.75
C THR A 298 11.62 59.57 -52.74
N ILE A 299 10.78 58.67 -52.23
CA ILE A 299 9.65 58.96 -51.37
C ILE A 299 9.95 58.43 -49.97
N TYR A 300 9.95 59.30 -48.98
CA TYR A 300 10.04 58.95 -47.57
C TYR A 300 8.65 59.02 -46.96
N SER A 301 8.20 57.91 -46.36
CA SER A 301 6.93 57.85 -45.63
C SER A 301 7.10 57.28 -44.24
N GLU A 302 6.17 57.62 -43.35
CA GLU A 302 5.99 56.98 -42.06
C GLU A 302 4.70 56.15 -42.10
N GLN A 303 4.74 54.94 -41.56
CA GLN A 303 3.58 54.10 -41.34
C GLN A 303 3.54 53.64 -39.88
N ASP A 304 2.36 53.64 -39.26
CA ASP A 304 2.17 53.02 -37.95
C ASP A 304 2.47 51.51 -38.06
N THR A 305 3.36 51.01 -37.20
CA THR A 305 3.58 49.58 -36.95
C THR A 305 3.35 49.25 -35.48
N TRP A 306 3.22 47.96 -35.16
CA TRP A 306 3.08 47.49 -33.77
C TRP A 306 4.38 46.88 -33.26
N VAL A 307 4.88 47.38 -32.14
CA VAL A 307 5.95 46.74 -31.38
C VAL A 307 5.34 45.58 -30.59
N MET A 308 5.71 44.35 -30.95
CA MET A 308 5.11 43.13 -30.39
C MET A 308 5.90 42.60 -29.19
N GLY A 309 5.17 42.16 -28.17
CA GLY A 309 5.69 41.51 -26.96
C GLY A 309 5.08 40.13 -26.73
N TRP A 310 5.48 39.48 -25.63
CA TRP A 310 5.00 38.16 -25.23
C TRP A 310 4.35 38.24 -23.84
N ARG A 311 3.08 37.84 -23.71
CA ARG A 311 2.42 37.76 -22.40
C ARG A 311 3.02 36.61 -21.60
N ASN A 312 3.83 36.93 -20.59
CA ASN A 312 4.51 35.93 -19.76
C ASN A 312 3.59 35.40 -18.65
N ASN A 313 2.74 34.44 -19.00
CA ASN A 313 2.01 33.58 -18.05
C ASN A 313 2.85 32.37 -17.58
N CYS A 314 4.14 32.33 -17.93
CA CYS A 314 5.07 31.24 -17.66
C CYS A 314 5.94 31.52 -16.42
N ALA A 315 5.33 32.03 -15.35
CA ALA A 315 5.99 32.13 -14.05
C ALA A 315 6.13 30.73 -13.44
N ALA A 316 7.35 30.37 -13.05
CA ALA A 316 7.69 29.09 -12.44
C ALA A 316 8.56 29.32 -11.20
N PRO A 317 8.48 28.44 -10.17
CA PRO A 317 9.34 28.54 -8.99
C PRO A 317 10.80 28.21 -9.34
N ARG A 318 11.75 28.61 -8.49
CA ARG A 318 13.20 28.43 -8.72
C ARG A 318 13.62 26.96 -8.86
N GLU A 319 12.84 26.04 -8.28
CA GLU A 319 12.97 24.59 -8.39
C GLU A 319 12.65 24.05 -9.80
N CYS A 320 12.07 24.87 -10.68
CA CYS A 320 11.65 24.51 -12.04
C CYS A 320 12.35 25.35 -13.11
N ARG A 321 13.24 24.71 -13.89
CA ARG A 321 14.00 25.37 -14.98
C ARG A 321 13.30 25.19 -16.32
N GLN A 322 13.23 26.25 -17.13
CA GLN A 322 12.83 26.15 -18.54
C GLN A 322 13.87 25.32 -19.29
N VAL A 323 13.45 24.22 -19.92
CA VAL A 323 14.30 23.32 -20.71
C VAL A 323 14.04 23.41 -22.22
N ARG A 324 12.87 23.93 -22.63
CA ARG A 324 12.51 24.08 -24.05
C ARG A 324 11.62 25.29 -24.27
N GLU A 325 11.77 25.95 -25.42
CA GLU A 325 10.77 26.86 -25.98
C GLU A 325 10.53 26.44 -27.44
N VAL A 326 9.28 26.34 -27.87
CA VAL A 326 8.90 25.91 -29.22
C VAL A 326 7.77 26.80 -29.73
N CYS A 327 7.80 27.15 -31.03
CA CYS A 327 6.64 27.78 -31.65
C CYS A 327 5.51 26.76 -31.86
N VAL A 328 4.29 27.07 -31.42
CA VAL A 328 3.09 26.22 -31.60
C VAL A 328 2.01 26.85 -32.47
N GLU A 329 2.12 28.14 -32.78
CA GLU A 329 1.33 28.81 -33.82
C GLU A 329 2.31 29.63 -34.67
N GLY A 330 2.57 29.15 -35.88
CA GLY A 330 3.72 29.54 -36.72
C GLY A 330 3.63 30.91 -37.40
N ALA A 331 4.31 31.02 -38.54
CA ALA A 331 4.41 32.26 -39.30
C ALA A 331 3.06 32.68 -39.89
N GLN A 332 2.61 33.91 -39.60
CA GLN A 332 1.37 34.46 -40.14
C GLN A 332 1.40 36.00 -40.12
N THR A 333 0.75 36.63 -41.09
CA THR A 333 0.36 38.05 -41.01
C THR A 333 -1.03 38.16 -40.35
N ARG A 334 -1.20 39.11 -39.42
CA ARG A 334 -2.48 39.41 -38.77
C ARG A 334 -2.74 40.91 -38.74
N THR A 335 -3.98 41.30 -39.00
CA THR A 335 -4.41 42.70 -38.96
C THR A 335 -4.80 43.08 -37.53
N ILE A 336 -3.98 43.90 -36.87
CA ILE A 336 -4.22 44.42 -35.51
C ILE A 336 -4.61 45.89 -35.62
N SER A 337 -5.87 46.21 -35.34
CA SER A 337 -6.42 47.59 -35.41
C SER A 337 -6.14 48.29 -36.75
N GLY A 338 -6.30 47.56 -37.86
CA GLY A 338 -6.07 48.07 -39.23
C GLY A 338 -4.61 48.04 -39.71
N ILE A 339 -3.66 47.59 -38.89
CA ILE A 339 -2.24 47.47 -39.27
C ILE A 339 -1.90 45.99 -39.45
N GLU A 340 -1.34 45.63 -40.61
CA GLU A 340 -0.80 44.29 -40.84
C GLU A 340 0.51 44.09 -40.09
N VAL A 341 0.55 43.02 -39.28
CA VAL A 341 1.74 42.61 -38.52
C VAL A 341 2.09 41.20 -38.94
N PHE A 342 3.29 41.00 -39.50
CA PHE A 342 3.85 39.66 -39.68
C PHE A 342 4.66 39.27 -38.43
N LEU A 343 4.42 38.05 -37.92
CA LEU A 343 5.33 37.40 -36.99
C LEU A 343 5.66 35.99 -37.49
N PRO A 344 6.90 35.51 -37.31
CA PRO A 344 7.28 34.12 -37.57
C PRO A 344 6.68 33.13 -36.54
N CYS A 345 6.10 33.66 -35.45
CA CYS A 345 5.46 32.89 -34.41
C CYS A 345 4.46 33.75 -33.62
N TRP A 346 3.26 33.26 -33.38
CA TRP A 346 2.20 33.93 -32.62
C TRP A 346 1.93 33.34 -31.22
N LYS A 347 2.20 32.04 -31.05
CA LYS A 347 2.14 31.36 -29.75
C LYS A 347 3.37 30.49 -29.55
N LYS A 348 3.97 30.58 -28.36
CA LYS A 348 5.12 29.77 -27.95
C LYS A 348 4.74 28.90 -26.75
N ALA A 349 5.08 27.61 -26.82
CA ALA A 349 5.07 26.75 -25.65
C ALA A 349 6.44 26.75 -24.98
N ARG A 350 6.50 26.99 -23.67
CA ARG A 350 7.68 26.71 -22.85
C ARG A 350 7.45 25.45 -22.06
N THR A 351 8.45 24.56 -22.03
CA THR A 351 8.45 23.33 -21.21
C THR A 351 9.47 23.49 -20.09
N TYR A 352 9.07 23.07 -18.89
CA TYR A 352 9.89 23.13 -17.69
C TYR A 352 10.23 21.72 -17.19
N GLN A 353 11.36 21.61 -16.52
CA GLN A 353 11.75 20.43 -15.75
C GLN A 353 12.01 20.89 -14.31
N CYS A 354 11.38 20.21 -13.36
CA CYS A 354 11.48 20.54 -11.94
C CYS A 354 12.38 19.55 -11.20
N GLN A 355 13.06 20.04 -10.16
CA GLN A 355 13.95 19.26 -9.30
C GLN A 355 13.53 19.47 -7.84
N TYR A 356 12.58 18.64 -7.39
CA TYR A 356 12.21 18.52 -5.98
C TYR A 356 12.95 17.32 -5.35
N PRO A 357 13.35 17.40 -4.07
CA PRO A 357 13.99 16.28 -3.38
C PRO A 357 12.98 15.16 -3.11
N ASP A 358 13.42 13.89 -3.22
CA ASP A 358 12.65 12.76 -2.70
C ASP A 358 12.95 12.59 -1.21
N THR A 359 12.00 12.98 -0.37
CA THR A 359 12.06 12.81 1.09
C THR A 359 11.40 11.51 1.56
N CYS A 360 10.69 10.81 0.67
CA CYS A 360 10.08 9.52 0.94
C CYS A 360 11.08 8.38 0.85
N GLN A 361 12.10 8.48 -0.01
CA GLN A 361 13.10 7.43 -0.24
C GLN A 361 13.69 6.90 1.07
N ALA A 362 14.21 7.78 1.93
CA ALA A 362 14.82 7.40 3.22
C ALA A 362 13.83 6.75 4.22
N LEU A 363 12.53 7.01 4.10
CA LEU A 363 11.49 6.40 4.93
C LEU A 363 11.04 5.04 4.37
N LEU A 364 11.05 4.88 3.06
CA LEU A 364 10.68 3.64 2.35
C LEU A 364 11.82 2.62 2.31
N THR A 365 13.08 3.06 2.32
CA THR A 365 14.26 2.18 2.46
C THR A 365 14.63 1.87 3.92
N GLY A 366 13.78 2.21 4.88
CA GLY A 366 14.03 1.99 6.31
C GLY A 366 14.12 0.51 6.67
N THR A 367 15.26 0.09 7.21
CA THR A 367 15.39 -1.18 7.93
C THR A 367 14.80 -1.08 9.35
N SER A 368 14.66 -2.22 10.05
CA SER A 368 14.14 -2.22 11.44
C SER A 368 14.88 -1.21 12.33
N PRO A 369 14.17 -0.51 13.24
CA PRO A 369 12.82 -0.83 13.72
C PRO A 369 11.63 -0.28 12.91
N THR A 370 11.83 0.57 11.89
CA THR A 370 10.71 1.28 11.22
C THR A 370 10.48 0.79 9.80
N ARG A 371 9.28 0.32 9.47
CA ARG A 371 8.89 -0.05 8.10
C ARG A 371 7.70 0.80 7.64
N CYS A 372 7.90 1.62 6.60
CA CYS A 372 6.85 2.48 6.04
C CYS A 372 6.27 1.94 4.73
N THR A 373 4.98 2.17 4.52
CA THR A 373 4.25 1.85 3.28
C THR A 373 3.44 3.06 2.82
N ALA A 374 3.40 3.33 1.51
CA ALA A 374 2.60 4.43 0.96
C ALA A 374 1.11 4.07 0.92
N GLN A 375 0.26 4.92 1.50
CA GLN A 375 -1.20 4.74 1.50
C GLN A 375 -1.92 5.67 0.53
N ARG A 376 -1.53 6.95 0.49
CA ARG A 376 -2.26 7.98 -0.26
C ARG A 376 -1.30 9.02 -0.82
N HIS A 377 -1.49 9.33 -2.10
CA HIS A 377 -0.84 10.45 -2.78
C HIS A 377 -1.84 11.59 -2.93
N GLN A 378 -1.36 12.82 -2.80
CA GLN A 378 -2.06 14.05 -3.16
C GLN A 378 -1.09 14.96 -3.88
N CYS A 379 -1.54 15.80 -4.81
CA CYS A 379 -0.63 16.75 -5.41
C CYS A 379 -0.30 17.88 -4.42
N LYS A 380 1.00 18.08 -4.15
CA LYS A 380 1.50 19.15 -3.29
C LYS A 380 1.70 20.44 -4.08
N THR A 381 2.37 20.33 -5.22
CA THR A 381 2.76 21.47 -6.05
C THR A 381 2.27 21.25 -7.48
N VAL A 382 1.35 22.11 -7.94
CA VAL A 382 0.82 22.13 -9.31
C VAL A 382 1.50 23.25 -10.10
N LEU A 383 2.03 22.93 -11.28
CA LEU A 383 2.59 23.90 -12.21
C LEU A 383 1.92 23.73 -13.59
N PHE A 384 1.33 24.81 -14.11
CA PHE A 384 0.60 24.85 -15.38
C PHE A 384 -0.44 23.71 -15.56
N GLY A 385 -1.12 23.33 -14.48
CA GLY A 385 -2.16 22.28 -14.47
C GLY A 385 -1.65 20.85 -14.35
N GLN A 386 -0.34 20.61 -14.29
CA GLN A 386 0.25 19.30 -14.01
C GLN A 386 0.84 19.28 -12.59
N CYS A 387 0.82 18.11 -11.95
CA CYS A 387 1.50 17.93 -10.66
C CYS A 387 3.01 17.77 -10.86
N VAL A 388 3.83 18.54 -10.14
CA VAL A 388 5.30 18.44 -10.16
C VAL A 388 5.90 17.83 -8.90
N GLU A 389 5.14 17.84 -7.80
CA GLU A 389 5.53 17.27 -6.50
C GLU A 389 4.32 16.61 -5.84
N ASP A 390 4.44 15.33 -5.46
CA ASP A 390 3.45 14.60 -4.65
C ASP A 390 3.69 14.88 -3.15
N ASP A 391 2.62 15.00 -2.36
CA ASP A 391 2.63 14.76 -0.91
C ASP A 391 2.08 13.34 -0.64
N ILE A 392 2.74 12.59 0.24
CA ILE A 392 2.52 11.14 0.40
C ILE A 392 2.34 10.78 1.88
N THR A 393 1.12 10.37 2.21
CA THR A 393 0.82 9.75 3.51
C THR A 393 1.42 8.35 3.54
N LEU A 394 2.42 8.16 4.40
CA LEU A 394 2.98 6.86 4.75
C LEU A 394 2.34 6.32 6.03
N ALA A 395 1.97 5.05 6.04
CA ALA A 395 1.73 4.30 7.27
C ALA A 395 3.00 3.54 7.64
N CYS A 396 3.58 3.85 8.80
CA CYS A 396 4.80 3.25 9.30
C CYS A 396 4.53 2.39 10.53
N GLU A 397 5.05 1.17 10.55
CA GLU A 397 5.09 0.32 11.73
C GLU A 397 6.47 0.46 12.40
N THR A 398 6.49 0.87 13.67
CA THR A 398 7.71 0.96 14.50
C THR A 398 7.74 -0.15 15.54
N GLN A 399 8.74 -1.02 15.47
CA GLN A 399 9.01 -2.09 16.43
C GLN A 399 9.78 -1.56 17.65
N GLN A 400 9.34 -1.89 18.85
CA GLN A 400 10.09 -1.67 20.10
C GLN A 400 10.12 -2.97 20.89
N CYS A 401 11.31 -3.55 21.06
CA CYS A 401 11.51 -4.77 21.82
C CYS A 401 12.13 -4.45 23.18
N THR A 402 11.71 -5.17 24.22
CA THR A 402 12.29 -5.12 25.55
C THR A 402 12.73 -6.52 25.99
N GLN A 403 13.85 -6.58 26.70
CA GLN A 403 14.33 -7.83 27.29
C GLN A 403 13.41 -8.22 28.46
N THR A 404 12.95 -9.47 28.50
CA THR A 404 12.03 -9.95 29.55
C THR A 404 12.45 -11.33 30.08
N GLN A 405 11.81 -11.78 31.16
CA GLN A 405 11.92 -13.16 31.67
C GLN A 405 10.99 -14.12 30.89
N LEU A 406 10.97 -14.03 29.55
CA LEU A 406 10.19 -14.90 28.69
C LEU A 406 10.90 -16.24 28.50
N THR A 407 10.51 -17.25 29.27
CA THR A 407 10.90 -18.65 29.06
C THR A 407 9.83 -19.36 28.22
N CYS A 408 10.23 -20.04 27.15
CA CYS A 408 9.34 -20.78 26.26
C CYS A 408 9.64 -22.30 26.29
N GLY A 409 8.63 -23.13 26.05
CA GLY A 409 8.81 -24.55 25.69
C GLY A 409 9.09 -25.57 26.81
N GLU A 410 9.16 -25.20 28.09
CA GLU A 410 9.44 -26.14 29.20
C GLU A 410 8.19 -26.67 29.93
N GLN A 411 8.38 -27.75 30.71
CA GLN A 411 7.30 -28.55 31.35
C GLN A 411 6.68 -27.89 32.61
N SER A 412 6.80 -26.58 32.77
CA SER A 412 6.37 -25.84 33.95
C SER A 412 5.01 -25.17 33.77
N PHE A 413 3.94 -25.85 34.20
CA PHE A 413 2.70 -25.13 34.51
C PHE A 413 2.91 -24.36 35.81
N CYS A 414 2.63 -23.06 35.78
CA CYS A 414 2.70 -22.18 36.95
C CYS A 414 1.29 -21.66 37.23
N LEU A 415 0.75 -22.02 38.39
CA LEU A 415 -0.38 -21.33 38.99
C LEU A 415 0.20 -20.24 39.90
N ASP A 416 -0.44 -19.07 39.98
CA ASP A 416 -0.09 -17.88 40.79
C ASP A 416 1.35 -17.31 40.78
N GLY A 417 2.31 -17.97 40.12
CA GLY A 417 3.75 -17.69 40.19
C GLY A 417 4.54 -18.83 40.85
N SER A 418 3.87 -19.76 41.55
CA SER A 418 4.47 -21.00 42.03
C SER A 418 4.56 -22.06 40.91
N CYS A 419 5.68 -22.04 40.18
CA CYS A 419 5.96 -23.03 39.13
C CYS A 419 6.23 -24.43 39.71
N TYR A 420 5.50 -25.45 39.22
CA TYR A 420 5.57 -26.80 39.76
C TYR A 420 6.86 -27.55 39.36
N ALA A 421 7.78 -27.75 40.31
CA ALA A 421 8.94 -28.62 40.15
C ALA A 421 8.57 -30.08 40.43
N GLY A 422 8.67 -30.93 39.40
CA GLY A 422 8.15 -32.30 39.43
C GLY A 422 8.72 -33.22 40.52
N LYS A 423 7.88 -33.63 41.47
CA LYS A 423 8.08 -34.81 42.32
C LYS A 423 6.82 -35.67 42.30
N THR A 424 6.91 -36.82 41.63
CA THR A 424 5.81 -37.77 41.51
C THR A 424 5.50 -38.43 42.85
N GLN A 425 4.32 -38.16 43.39
CA GLN A 425 3.69 -38.94 44.46
C GLN A 425 2.28 -39.35 44.02
N LYS A 426 1.83 -40.52 44.49
CA LYS A 426 0.49 -41.04 44.21
C LYS A 426 -0.54 -40.23 45.00
N SER A 427 -1.59 -39.74 44.34
CA SER A 427 -2.67 -38.99 44.97
C SER A 427 -4.02 -39.61 44.65
N ASP A 428 -4.74 -40.02 45.69
CA ASP A 428 -6.06 -40.64 45.55
C ASP A 428 -7.15 -39.61 45.22
N THR A 429 -6.91 -38.32 45.47
CA THR A 429 -7.81 -37.19 45.13
C THR A 429 -7.65 -36.66 43.70
N PHE A 430 -6.70 -37.19 42.91
CA PHE A 430 -6.42 -36.74 41.54
C PHE A 430 -7.67 -36.58 40.66
N HIS A 431 -8.65 -37.47 40.83
CA HIS A 431 -9.90 -37.46 40.08
C HIS A 431 -10.81 -36.24 40.38
N SER A 432 -10.89 -35.79 41.63
CA SER A 432 -11.66 -34.59 42.01
C SER A 432 -10.89 -33.31 41.62
N SER A 433 -9.57 -33.30 41.82
CA SER A 433 -8.70 -32.19 41.40
C SER A 433 -8.77 -31.94 39.89
N VAL A 434 -8.67 -32.98 39.05
CA VAL A 434 -8.79 -32.86 37.59
C VAL A 434 -10.18 -32.40 37.16
N SER A 435 -11.25 -32.86 37.83
CA SER A 435 -12.62 -32.42 37.52
C SER A 435 -12.83 -30.93 37.82
N ALA A 436 -12.31 -30.43 38.96
CA ALA A 436 -12.34 -29.01 39.30
C ALA A 436 -11.46 -28.17 38.36
N LEU A 437 -10.25 -28.63 38.05
CA LEU A 437 -9.32 -27.95 37.16
C LEU A 437 -9.83 -27.88 35.72
N ALA A 438 -10.54 -28.90 35.24
CA ALA A 438 -11.22 -28.86 33.95
C ALA A 438 -12.31 -27.78 33.90
N GLY A 439 -13.13 -27.64 34.95
CA GLY A 439 -14.13 -26.57 35.07
C GLY A 439 -13.50 -25.17 35.03
N LEU A 440 -12.41 -24.97 35.79
CA LEU A 440 -11.66 -23.71 35.83
C LEU A 440 -10.96 -23.40 34.49
N GLY A 441 -10.35 -24.41 33.85
CA GLY A 441 -9.70 -24.29 32.54
C GLY A 441 -10.68 -23.98 31.40
N GLN A 442 -11.94 -24.42 31.52
CA GLN A 442 -13.02 -24.03 30.60
C GLN A 442 -13.40 -22.55 30.79
N ALA A 443 -13.48 -22.07 32.04
CA ALA A 443 -13.78 -20.67 32.34
C ALA A 443 -12.66 -19.72 31.88
N ALA A 444 -11.39 -20.06 32.13
CA ALA A 444 -10.24 -19.23 31.80
C ALA A 444 -10.09 -18.90 30.30
N LYS A 445 -10.58 -19.78 29.40
CA LYS A 445 -10.55 -19.58 27.94
C LYS A 445 -11.56 -18.54 27.41
N SER A 446 -12.24 -17.81 28.29
CA SER A 446 -13.36 -16.92 27.96
C SER A 446 -13.01 -15.42 27.92
N LEU A 447 -11.73 -15.05 27.77
CA LEU A 447 -11.24 -13.67 27.90
C LEU A 447 -10.59 -13.12 26.62
N THR A 448 -11.35 -12.94 25.55
CA THR A 448 -10.84 -12.37 24.28
C THR A 448 -11.71 -11.27 23.66
N SER A 449 -11.04 -10.15 23.36
CA SER A 449 -11.37 -9.05 22.42
C SER A 449 -12.71 -8.30 22.55
N SER A 450 -12.62 -7.01 22.94
CA SER A 450 -13.76 -6.08 23.07
C SER A 450 -14.50 -5.78 21.75
N PRO A 451 -15.85 -5.65 21.74
CA PRO A 451 -16.76 -6.00 22.83
C PRO A 451 -16.74 -7.52 23.04
N TYR A 452 -16.41 -7.93 24.27
CA TYR A 452 -15.97 -9.29 24.56
C TYR A 452 -17.03 -10.33 24.18
N ARG A 453 -16.63 -11.30 23.36
CA ARG A 453 -17.53 -12.29 22.77
C ARG A 453 -16.94 -13.69 22.88
N ILE A 454 -17.64 -14.54 23.63
CA ILE A 454 -17.22 -15.88 24.03
C ILE A 454 -17.96 -16.90 23.15
N PHE A 455 -17.35 -18.07 22.92
CA PHE A 455 -17.87 -19.13 22.03
C PHE A 455 -18.09 -18.63 20.58
N THR A 456 -17.14 -17.85 20.06
CA THR A 456 -17.17 -17.33 18.69
C THR A 456 -17.31 -18.41 17.63
N GLY A 457 -18.05 -18.09 16.57
CA GLY A 457 -18.04 -18.82 15.31
C GLY A 457 -17.88 -17.86 14.12
N LYS A 458 -17.55 -18.42 12.97
CA LYS A 458 -17.33 -17.72 11.70
C LYS A 458 -18.31 -18.23 10.64
N PRO A 459 -18.79 -17.37 9.72
CA PRO A 459 -19.58 -17.81 8.58
C PRO A 459 -18.72 -18.69 7.66
N ALA A 460 -19.28 -19.82 7.21
CA ALA A 460 -18.62 -20.74 6.28
C ALA A 460 -19.60 -21.20 5.19
N PHE A 461 -19.09 -21.52 4.00
CA PHE A 461 -19.88 -21.83 2.82
C PHE A 461 -19.21 -22.91 1.96
N CYS A 462 -20.00 -23.62 1.18
CA CYS A 462 -19.52 -24.53 0.12
C CYS A 462 -20.42 -24.41 -1.13
N ASP A 463 -19.87 -24.69 -2.31
CA ASP A 463 -20.60 -24.72 -3.58
C ASP A 463 -21.17 -26.14 -3.89
N LYS A 464 -22.47 -26.21 -4.17
CA LYS A 464 -23.10 -27.34 -4.87
C LYS A 464 -23.14 -27.04 -6.37
N LYS A 465 -22.18 -27.58 -7.11
CA LYS A 465 -22.18 -27.62 -8.58
C LYS A 465 -23.21 -28.64 -9.09
N PRO A 466 -23.76 -28.46 -10.31
CA PRO A 466 -24.62 -29.45 -10.94
C PRO A 466 -23.85 -30.71 -11.38
N ILE A 467 -24.63 -31.75 -11.70
CA ILE A 467 -24.28 -33.12 -12.12
C ILE A 467 -22.90 -33.22 -12.82
N GLY A 468 -22.05 -34.12 -12.30
CA GLY A 468 -20.77 -34.52 -12.92
C GLY A 468 -19.50 -33.98 -12.25
N PHE A 469 -19.57 -32.88 -11.48
CA PHE A 469 -18.38 -32.27 -10.86
C PHE A 469 -18.57 -31.92 -9.39
N SER A 470 -17.76 -32.52 -8.51
CA SER A 470 -17.47 -32.14 -7.11
C SER A 470 -18.62 -31.50 -6.29
N ASP A 471 -19.40 -32.29 -5.54
CA ASP A 471 -20.25 -31.76 -4.46
C ASP A 471 -19.38 -31.45 -3.23
N CYS A 472 -18.87 -30.22 -3.17
CA CYS A 472 -18.05 -29.73 -2.05
C CYS A 472 -18.86 -29.50 -0.75
N CYS A 473 -20.15 -29.82 -0.74
CA CYS A 473 -21.04 -29.75 0.41
C CYS A 473 -21.47 -31.12 0.97
N ALA A 474 -20.94 -32.24 0.45
CA ALA A 474 -21.32 -33.59 0.89
C ALA A 474 -21.22 -33.81 2.41
N ASP A 475 -22.09 -34.68 2.94
CA ASP A 475 -22.28 -34.90 4.37
C ASP A 475 -21.61 -36.19 4.89
N SER A 476 -21.01 -37.00 4.00
CA SER A 476 -20.20 -38.19 4.32
C SER A 476 -19.31 -38.60 3.13
N GLY A 477 -18.35 -39.50 3.35
CA GLY A 477 -17.62 -40.20 2.27
C GLY A 477 -16.17 -39.80 2.02
N TRP A 478 -15.54 -39.00 2.90
CA TRP A 478 -14.16 -38.48 2.74
C TRP A 478 -13.03 -39.50 2.52
N GLY A 479 -13.26 -40.80 2.73
CA GLY A 479 -12.25 -41.86 2.66
C GLY A 479 -12.08 -42.52 1.28
N GLN A 480 -12.86 -42.12 0.26
CA GLN A 480 -12.77 -42.67 -1.10
C GLN A 480 -12.39 -41.58 -2.11
N ASN A 481 -11.19 -41.70 -2.69
CA ASN A 481 -10.63 -40.70 -3.60
C ASN A 481 -11.34 -40.71 -4.97
N THR A 482 -11.87 -39.56 -5.40
CA THR A 482 -12.00 -39.14 -6.81
C THR A 482 -12.58 -37.72 -6.92
N GLY A 483 -13.62 -37.38 -6.14
CA GLY A 483 -14.46 -36.21 -6.42
C GLY A 483 -14.04 -34.84 -5.82
N LEU A 484 -13.16 -34.80 -4.81
CA LEU A 484 -12.99 -33.60 -3.95
C LEU A 484 -11.68 -32.80 -4.18
N ALA A 485 -10.82 -33.22 -5.12
CA ALA A 485 -9.57 -32.52 -5.40
C ALA A 485 -9.79 -31.03 -5.77
N GLN A 486 -10.87 -30.73 -6.50
CA GLN A 486 -11.22 -29.40 -7.00
C GLN A 486 -11.91 -28.47 -5.98
N CYS A 487 -12.19 -28.92 -4.75
CA CYS A 487 -12.76 -28.06 -3.70
C CYS A 487 -11.68 -27.15 -3.08
N SER A 488 -12.06 -25.96 -2.63
CA SER A 488 -11.14 -25.02 -1.98
C SER A 488 -10.58 -25.55 -0.65
N ALA A 489 -9.48 -24.97 -0.17
CA ALA A 489 -8.92 -25.31 1.15
C ALA A 489 -9.93 -25.03 2.29
N GLN A 490 -10.72 -23.97 2.13
CA GLN A 490 -11.79 -23.57 3.04
C GLN A 490 -12.94 -24.61 3.06
N GLU A 491 -13.34 -25.13 1.90
CA GLU A 491 -14.35 -26.20 1.82
C GLU A 491 -13.84 -27.54 2.36
N LYS A 492 -12.57 -27.88 2.11
CA LYS A 492 -11.92 -29.06 2.70
C LYS A 492 -11.83 -28.95 4.23
N GLY A 493 -11.52 -27.76 4.76
CA GLY A 493 -11.58 -27.47 6.19
C GLY A 493 -13.00 -27.54 6.75
N LEU A 494 -14.00 -27.03 6.02
CA LEU A 494 -15.42 -27.12 6.40
C LEU A 494 -15.90 -28.57 6.45
N ALA A 495 -15.52 -29.41 5.49
CA ALA A 495 -15.81 -30.85 5.52
C ALA A 495 -15.24 -31.52 6.77
N GLN A 496 -13.95 -31.32 7.07
CA GLN A 496 -13.33 -31.83 8.30
C GLN A 496 -13.99 -31.29 9.58
N ALA A 497 -14.53 -30.08 9.55
CA ALA A 497 -15.25 -29.49 10.68
C ALA A 497 -16.66 -30.07 10.86
N LYS A 498 -17.36 -30.44 9.77
CA LYS A 498 -18.62 -31.18 9.82
C LYS A 498 -18.42 -32.56 10.46
N GLU A 499 -17.41 -33.30 9.99
CA GLU A 499 -17.00 -34.62 10.50
C GLU A 499 -16.65 -34.55 12.01
N LYS A 500 -15.97 -33.49 12.45
CA LYS A 500 -15.67 -33.21 13.86
C LYS A 500 -16.85 -32.63 14.66
N GLY A 501 -18.03 -32.46 14.08
CA GLY A 501 -19.22 -31.90 14.74
C GLY A 501 -19.02 -30.47 15.26
N LEU A 502 -18.37 -29.61 14.47
CA LEU A 502 -18.03 -28.21 14.80
C LEU A 502 -18.91 -27.18 14.08
N THR A 503 -19.88 -27.63 13.27
CA THR A 503 -20.69 -26.78 12.37
C THR A 503 -22.18 -26.84 12.66
N ILE A 504 -22.90 -25.74 12.42
CA ILE A 504 -24.37 -25.69 12.32
C ILE A 504 -24.72 -25.33 10.88
N GLU A 505 -25.57 -26.13 10.23
CA GLU A 505 -26.10 -25.80 8.90
C GLU A 505 -27.28 -24.83 9.00
N LEU A 506 -27.29 -23.81 8.13
CA LEU A 506 -28.32 -22.77 8.08
C LEU A 506 -29.18 -22.86 6.80
N GLY A 507 -29.04 -23.94 6.04
CA GLY A 507 -29.73 -24.22 4.79
C GLY A 507 -28.94 -23.82 3.54
N GLN A 508 -29.66 -23.71 2.42
CA GLN A 508 -29.10 -23.52 1.09
C GLN A 508 -29.69 -22.28 0.41
N PHE A 509 -28.86 -21.51 -0.29
CA PHE A 509 -29.27 -20.34 -1.06
C PHE A 509 -28.77 -20.40 -2.51
N CYS A 510 -29.42 -19.61 -3.38
CA CYS A 510 -28.92 -19.40 -4.72
C CYS A 510 -27.85 -18.31 -4.72
N ALA A 511 -26.61 -18.67 -5.09
CA ALA A 511 -25.52 -17.73 -5.24
C ALA A 511 -25.59 -16.98 -6.58
N GLU A 512 -26.13 -17.62 -7.62
CA GLU A 512 -26.05 -17.14 -9.00
C GLU A 512 -27.28 -17.59 -9.82
N ARG A 513 -27.93 -16.63 -10.48
CA ARG A 513 -29.11 -16.85 -11.33
C ARG A 513 -28.86 -16.34 -12.74
N VAL A 514 -29.34 -17.09 -13.73
CA VAL A 514 -29.38 -16.69 -15.15
C VAL A 514 -30.78 -16.99 -15.66
N LEU A 515 -31.42 -16.02 -16.32
CA LEU A 515 -32.81 -16.10 -16.81
C LEU A 515 -33.81 -16.60 -15.73
N GLY A 516 -33.65 -16.13 -14.49
CA GLY A 516 -34.44 -16.54 -13.31
C GLY A 516 -34.05 -17.90 -12.70
N VAL A 517 -33.51 -18.82 -13.50
CA VAL A 517 -33.06 -20.15 -13.08
C VAL A 517 -31.82 -20.06 -12.19
N CYS A 518 -31.78 -20.87 -11.12
CA CYS A 518 -30.64 -20.91 -10.20
C CYS A 518 -29.54 -21.85 -10.71
N ILE A 519 -28.45 -21.29 -11.24
CA ILE A 519 -27.34 -22.06 -11.82
C ILE A 519 -26.25 -22.45 -10.80
N ARG A 520 -26.09 -21.67 -9.72
CA ARG A 520 -25.15 -22.01 -8.63
C ARG A 520 -25.80 -21.93 -7.26
N LYS A 521 -25.74 -23.05 -6.54
CA LYS A 521 -26.32 -23.23 -5.20
C LYS A 521 -25.18 -23.30 -4.17
N LYS A 522 -25.33 -22.64 -3.02
CA LYS A 522 -24.41 -22.71 -1.89
C LYS A 522 -25.15 -23.12 -0.62
N LYS A 523 -24.55 -23.97 0.21
CA LYS A 523 -24.98 -24.14 1.62
C LYS A 523 -24.25 -23.12 2.50
N GLY A 524 -24.92 -22.64 3.54
CA GLY A 524 -24.34 -21.73 4.55
C GLY A 524 -24.28 -22.38 5.93
N TYR A 525 -23.21 -22.13 6.66
CA TYR A 525 -22.94 -22.70 7.97
C TYR A 525 -22.38 -21.66 8.94
N CYS A 526 -22.56 -21.92 10.24
CA CYS A 526 -21.67 -21.38 11.27
C CYS A 526 -20.65 -22.44 11.69
N LEU A 527 -19.37 -22.08 11.61
CA LEU A 527 -18.21 -22.89 12.00
C LEU A 527 -17.68 -22.39 13.34
N PHE A 528 -17.47 -23.28 14.32
CA PHE A 528 -17.00 -22.94 15.67
C PHE A 528 -15.64 -23.57 15.99
N ASP A 529 -14.82 -22.86 16.75
CA ASP A 529 -13.46 -23.30 17.10
C ASP A 529 -13.44 -24.50 18.09
N SER A 530 -14.60 -24.88 18.66
CA SER A 530 -14.76 -26.13 19.43
C SER A 530 -16.20 -26.67 19.42
N LYS A 531 -16.34 -27.98 19.67
CA LYS A 531 -17.65 -28.66 19.79
C LYS A 531 -18.50 -28.09 20.94
N MET A 532 -17.86 -27.72 22.06
CA MET A 532 -18.54 -27.05 23.17
C MET A 532 -19.08 -25.67 22.78
N ALA A 533 -18.31 -24.88 22.03
CA ALA A 533 -18.76 -23.57 21.54
C ALA A 533 -19.98 -23.72 20.61
N ARG A 534 -19.99 -24.71 19.72
CA ARG A 534 -21.18 -25.04 18.92
C ARG A 534 -22.38 -25.38 19.81
N ILE A 535 -22.22 -26.30 20.77
CA ILE A 535 -23.32 -26.76 21.63
C ILE A 535 -23.96 -25.60 22.40
N ILE A 536 -23.15 -24.71 22.99
CA ILE A 536 -23.64 -23.54 23.73
C ILE A 536 -24.32 -22.55 22.80
N GLN A 537 -23.77 -22.30 21.62
CA GLN A 537 -24.42 -21.41 20.64
C GLN A 537 -25.75 -22.01 20.15
N GLN A 538 -25.80 -23.31 19.89
CA GLN A 538 -26.99 -23.98 19.36
C GLN A 538 -28.14 -24.07 20.38
N GLN A 539 -27.84 -24.36 21.65
CA GLN A 539 -28.85 -24.60 22.70
C GLN A 539 -29.06 -23.39 23.63
N GLY A 540 -28.10 -22.47 23.70
CA GLY A 540 -28.18 -21.25 24.49
C GLY A 540 -28.86 -20.10 23.75
N ARG A 541 -28.58 -19.89 22.45
CA ARG A 541 -29.19 -18.79 21.68
C ARG A 541 -30.72 -18.74 21.68
N PRO A 542 -31.47 -19.85 21.64
CA PRO A 542 -32.92 -19.83 21.79
C PRO A 542 -33.39 -19.24 23.13
N GLN A 543 -32.62 -19.44 24.20
CA GLN A 543 -32.89 -18.87 25.54
C GLN A 543 -32.70 -17.34 25.57
N LEU A 544 -31.96 -16.80 24.58
CA LEU A 544 -31.59 -15.38 24.47
C LEU A 544 -32.31 -14.66 23.31
N GLY A 545 -33.19 -15.35 22.58
CA GLY A 545 -33.85 -14.80 21.38
C GLY A 545 -32.92 -14.50 20.20
N LEU A 546 -31.73 -15.09 20.14
CA LEU A 546 -30.69 -14.74 19.17
C LEU A 546 -30.74 -15.62 17.89
N PRO A 547 -31.16 -15.10 16.71
CA PRO A 547 -31.20 -15.89 15.48
C PRO A 547 -29.78 -16.17 14.94
N PHE A 548 -29.63 -17.24 14.15
CA PHE A 548 -28.38 -17.55 13.42
C PHE A 548 -28.25 -16.82 12.07
N GLY A 549 -29.18 -15.93 11.72
CA GLY A 549 -29.26 -15.33 10.40
C GLY A 549 -29.81 -16.31 9.35
N SER A 550 -29.46 -16.10 8.09
CA SER A 550 -29.88 -16.97 6.97
C SER A 550 -28.70 -17.68 6.33
N ALA A 551 -28.95 -18.71 5.51
CA ALA A 551 -27.92 -19.39 4.72
C ALA A 551 -27.02 -18.43 3.90
N LYS A 552 -27.56 -17.29 3.44
CA LYS A 552 -26.79 -16.27 2.69
C LYS A 552 -26.06 -15.28 3.60
N SER A 553 -26.58 -15.03 4.79
CA SER A 553 -26.01 -14.09 5.77
C SER A 553 -26.00 -14.71 7.19
N PRO A 554 -25.02 -15.59 7.50
CA PRO A 554 -24.90 -16.21 8.81
C PRO A 554 -24.47 -15.21 9.90
N GLN A 555 -25.14 -15.25 11.06
CA GLN A 555 -24.86 -14.39 12.22
C GLN A 555 -24.15 -15.18 13.32
N CYS A 556 -22.91 -15.63 13.06
CA CYS A 556 -22.20 -16.61 13.89
C CYS A 556 -21.48 -16.05 15.13
N GLN A 557 -21.67 -14.75 15.47
CA GLN A 557 -20.89 -14.08 16.51
C GLN A 557 -20.98 -14.72 17.91
N GLY A 558 -19.91 -14.60 18.69
CA GLY A 558 -19.89 -15.00 20.10
C GLY A 558 -20.90 -14.25 20.97
N LEU A 559 -21.26 -14.84 22.11
CA LEU A 559 -22.17 -14.25 23.10
C LEU A 559 -21.39 -13.32 24.03
N THR A 560 -21.99 -12.22 24.49
CA THR A 560 -21.36 -11.33 25.48
C THR A 560 -21.41 -11.93 26.89
N PRO A 561 -20.61 -11.43 27.87
CA PRO A 561 -20.66 -11.93 29.25
C PRO A 561 -22.05 -11.80 29.90
N GLU A 562 -22.80 -10.76 29.55
CA GLU A 562 -24.17 -10.50 30.05
C GLU A 562 -25.16 -11.50 29.44
N GLN A 563 -25.03 -11.77 28.14
CA GLN A 563 -25.79 -12.80 27.43
C GLN A 563 -25.50 -14.20 28.00
N ILE A 564 -24.28 -14.48 28.44
CA ILE A 564 -23.92 -15.76 29.07
C ILE A 564 -24.44 -15.87 30.51
N GLN A 565 -24.47 -14.78 31.27
CA GLN A 565 -25.10 -14.75 32.60
C GLN A 565 -26.61 -15.02 32.56
N GLN A 566 -27.26 -14.79 31.40
CA GLN A 566 -28.67 -15.11 31.15
C GLN A 566 -28.90 -16.57 30.71
N LEU A 567 -27.86 -17.37 30.45
CA LEU A 567 -28.01 -18.77 30.03
C LEU A 567 -28.26 -19.71 31.22
N ASN A 568 -29.32 -20.52 31.13
CA ASN A 568 -29.50 -21.66 32.01
C ASN A 568 -28.70 -22.86 31.48
N PHE A 569 -27.46 -23.01 31.96
CA PHE A 569 -26.57 -24.12 31.61
C PHE A 569 -27.11 -25.52 31.99
N SER A 570 -28.06 -25.62 32.94
CA SER A 570 -28.73 -26.89 33.25
C SER A 570 -29.57 -27.41 32.08
N ASN A 571 -30.03 -26.51 31.21
CA ASN A 571 -30.80 -26.81 30.00
C ASN A 571 -29.91 -27.01 28.76
N ILE A 572 -28.58 -27.14 28.92
CA ILE A 572 -27.63 -27.36 27.83
C ILE A 572 -27.01 -28.77 27.94
N HIS A 573 -27.25 -29.59 26.93
CA HIS A 573 -26.84 -30.99 26.86
C HIS A 573 -25.47 -31.14 26.18
N PHE A 574 -24.43 -31.30 26.99
CA PHE A 574 -23.03 -31.47 26.57
C PHE A 574 -22.62 -32.91 26.23
N GLY A 575 -23.55 -33.88 26.23
CA GLY A 575 -23.23 -35.32 26.09
C GLY A 575 -22.39 -35.67 24.84
N GLU A 576 -22.61 -34.98 23.72
CA GLU A 576 -21.84 -35.18 22.49
C GLU A 576 -20.35 -34.80 22.66
N PHE A 577 -20.05 -33.73 23.42
CA PHE A 577 -18.68 -33.32 23.72
C PHE A 577 -17.98 -34.32 24.65
N TYR A 578 -18.67 -34.81 25.68
CA TYR A 578 -18.12 -35.82 26.60
C TYR A 578 -17.88 -37.17 25.92
N ASN A 579 -18.74 -37.56 24.97
CA ASN A 579 -18.56 -38.80 24.21
C ASN A 579 -17.29 -38.77 23.34
N ASP A 580 -16.96 -37.64 22.72
CA ASP A 580 -15.73 -37.52 21.93
C ASP A 580 -14.48 -37.36 22.81
N LEU A 581 -14.58 -36.68 23.96
CA LEU A 581 -13.52 -36.67 24.97
C LEU A 581 -13.18 -38.12 25.41
N LYS A 582 -14.20 -38.93 25.70
CA LYS A 582 -14.05 -40.35 26.05
C LYS A 582 -13.38 -41.17 24.94
N LYS A 583 -13.70 -40.93 23.65
CA LYS A 583 -13.02 -41.58 22.51
C LYS A 583 -11.56 -41.14 22.36
N SER A 584 -11.24 -39.89 22.67
CA SER A 584 -9.89 -39.33 22.56
C SER A 584 -8.97 -39.72 23.72
N MET A 585 -9.53 -40.07 24.88
CA MET A 585 -8.78 -40.60 26.04
C MET A 585 -8.28 -42.03 25.80
N ARG A 586 -7.15 -42.15 25.10
CA ARG A 586 -6.35 -43.39 25.12
C ARG A 586 -5.71 -43.56 26.50
N LEU A 587 -6.35 -44.37 27.34
CA LEU A 587 -5.66 -45.02 28.45
C LEU A 587 -4.53 -45.91 27.88
N PRO A 588 -3.37 -46.01 28.54
CA PRO A 588 -2.27 -46.85 28.05
C PRO A 588 -2.70 -48.31 27.88
N ASP A 589 -2.30 -48.92 26.76
CA ASP A 589 -2.35 -50.37 26.61
C ASP A 589 -1.43 -50.99 27.67
N MET A 590 -1.98 -51.87 28.51
CA MET A 590 -1.21 -52.56 29.56
C MET A 590 -0.06 -53.37 28.95
N ASN A 591 -0.22 -53.91 27.73
CA ASN A 591 0.84 -54.61 27.01
C ASN A 591 1.98 -53.67 26.55
N GLU A 592 1.73 -52.36 26.43
CA GLU A 592 2.78 -51.36 26.18
C GLU A 592 3.46 -50.91 27.47
N VAL A 593 2.71 -50.76 28.57
CA VAL A 593 3.29 -50.51 29.90
C VAL A 593 4.22 -51.66 30.29
N GLN A 594 3.78 -52.91 30.07
CA GLN A 594 4.54 -54.12 30.32
C GLN A 594 5.80 -54.20 29.45
N ARG A 595 5.72 -53.96 28.13
CA ARG A 595 6.90 -53.83 27.24
C ARG A 595 7.90 -52.75 27.70
N ARG A 596 7.42 -51.61 28.21
CA ARG A 596 8.30 -50.54 28.73
C ARG A 596 9.02 -50.96 30.01
N ILE A 597 8.38 -51.74 30.87
CA ILE A 597 8.98 -52.34 32.08
C ILE A 597 10.01 -53.42 31.69
N GLU A 598 9.65 -54.34 30.79
CA GLU A 598 10.56 -55.38 30.30
C GLU A 598 11.83 -54.80 29.66
N ASN A 599 11.69 -53.77 28.81
CA ASN A 599 12.85 -53.13 28.17
C ASN A 599 13.75 -52.45 29.21
N LYS A 600 13.17 -51.77 30.22
CA LYS A 600 13.93 -51.22 31.36
C LYS A 600 14.72 -52.31 32.11
N TYR A 601 14.16 -53.51 32.29
CA TYR A 601 14.87 -54.64 32.89
C TYR A 601 15.95 -55.22 31.98
N LYS A 602 15.71 -55.31 30.66
CA LYS A 602 16.70 -55.77 29.66
C LYS A 602 17.91 -54.82 29.55
N ASP A 603 17.68 -53.51 29.68
CA ASP A 603 18.77 -52.51 29.71
C ASP A 603 19.55 -52.54 31.03
N ALA A 604 18.87 -52.70 32.17
CA ALA A 604 19.53 -52.88 33.46
C ALA A 604 20.40 -54.15 33.52
N GLY A 605 19.94 -55.24 32.90
CA GLY A 605 20.68 -56.51 32.81
C GLY A 605 21.88 -56.52 31.85
N ARG A 606 22.18 -55.40 31.18
CA ARG A 606 23.35 -55.25 30.29
C ARG A 606 24.51 -54.46 30.91
N ALA A 607 24.36 -53.96 32.13
CA ALA A 607 25.33 -53.08 32.78
C ALA A 607 26.01 -53.76 33.98
N GLN A 608 26.97 -54.67 33.71
CA GLN A 608 28.19 -54.99 34.49
C GLN A 608 28.78 -56.37 34.09
N PRO A 609 30.08 -56.63 34.37
CA PRO A 609 31.08 -55.73 34.95
C PRO A 609 31.61 -54.70 33.95
#